data_AF-A0A0D7A1N2-F1
#
_entry.id   AF-A0A0D7A1N2-F1
#
_cell.length_a   1.000
_cell.length_b   1.000
_cell.length_c   1.000
_cell.angle_alpha   90.00
_cell.angle_beta   90.00
_cell.angle_gamma   90.00
#
_symmetry.space_group_name_H-M   'P 1'
#
loop_
_entity.id
_entity.type
_entity.pdbx_description
1 polymer ?
#
loop_
_entity_poly.entity_id
_entity_poly.type
_entity_poly.pdbx_seq_one_letter_code
_entity_poly.pdbx_strand_id
1 'polypeptide(L)'
;MIVLLAAFGVALAAAASSHADDASVLYTPVVQECSDNFTLIRNVASGTSQSLSPQESAYVYARRSQVLPSAWSAYLSNVEATGLDLPDYVSDILSNTSYNSGPNLGIATSGGGYRAAIFGAGVLSALDGRNVSAVTAGTGGLLQAATYLAGLSGGSWLVSSLVQADAPIIPAIAFGVDNTGADDAATITAGYQGWLAQYSFLNPFSSHLKNVKYVDQLFDELNGKAAAGFPVTFTDLWARAVSRHFLNGTAGGDFLSKNMSHGAGITFSSFARQAAFESYEAPFPIILADLLSQNGNSSTILAGNYIPLTNPIFEFNIYEMGSYDPGLSAFTPTEYLGSTNTTTCVTNFDQGSFLFATSSNIYNEYNTTNGLLSSPIGTYIQKLQTYHETSFEIDAAAYPNPFYGVQSFIDSDETYLTMVDGGEDGEVIPFQPLLVKARDIDVIIAIDASGSGANNYANGDSLVVTQTRVSDYYSDTYAFPPVPTSADIIVAENLTTRPTFFGCDSDVDVPLVIYIANGGPPRDGSTPATNTTTGDNVYSTDELVTMLDQSFTVATQGYPADADELVDLDWAACLACAIVDRARARGEVEESRRSGLIRRTTQRSGICSTCFDRYCWSD
;
A
#
# COMPACT_ATOMS: atom_id res chain seq x y z
N MET A 1 33.08 -47.92 38.32
CA MET A 1 33.99 -46.77 38.16
C MET A 1 33.34 -45.83 37.16
N ILE A 2 32.56 -44.84 37.64
CA ILE A 2 32.85 -43.38 37.56
C ILE A 2 32.76 -42.89 36.09
N VAL A 3 31.68 -42.29 35.56
CA VAL A 3 30.95 -41.01 35.84
C VAL A 3 31.73 -39.73 35.42
N LEU A 4 31.07 -38.87 34.61
CA LEU A 4 31.29 -37.43 34.28
C LEU A 4 32.48 -37.10 33.33
N LEU A 5 32.48 -36.15 32.37
CA LEU A 5 31.79 -34.88 32.05
C LEU A 5 31.87 -34.65 30.50
N ALA A 6 30.82 -34.24 29.78
CA ALA A 6 30.35 -32.87 29.48
C ALA A 6 31.06 -32.12 28.32
N ALA A 7 30.22 -31.56 27.43
CA ALA A 7 30.42 -30.40 26.56
C ALA A 7 31.48 -30.44 25.43
N PHE A 8 31.01 -30.54 24.19
CA PHE A 8 31.56 -29.75 23.08
C PHE A 8 30.38 -29.14 22.31
N GLY A 9 30.07 -27.89 22.64
CA GLY A 9 29.18 -27.05 21.87
C GLY A 9 29.87 -26.42 20.66
N VAL A 10 29.05 -26.01 19.71
CA VAL A 10 29.12 -24.75 18.94
C VAL A 10 30.53 -24.21 18.70
N ALA A 11 31.08 -24.48 17.50
CA ALA A 11 32.00 -23.61 16.78
C ALA A 11 32.26 -24.15 15.36
N LEU A 12 31.38 -23.82 14.42
CA LEU A 12 31.73 -23.74 12.99
C LEU A 12 31.04 -22.50 12.40
N ALA A 13 31.34 -21.35 13.01
CA ALA A 13 31.10 -20.03 12.43
C ALA A 13 32.29 -19.16 12.82
N ALA A 14 33.39 -19.27 12.07
CA ALA A 14 34.47 -18.27 12.00
C ALA A 14 35.59 -18.75 11.08
N ALA A 15 35.38 -18.69 9.77
CA ALA A 15 36.47 -18.55 8.79
C ALA A 15 35.96 -18.05 7.42
N ALA A 16 35.25 -16.94 7.40
CA ALA A 16 34.99 -16.16 6.17
C ALA A 16 34.73 -14.69 6.51
N SER A 17 35.69 -14.02 7.16
CA SER A 17 35.59 -12.59 7.43
C SER A 17 36.86 -11.89 6.95
N SER A 18 36.80 -11.35 5.75
CA SER A 18 37.51 -10.10 5.43
C SER A 18 36.92 -9.28 4.28
N HIS A 19 35.91 -9.73 3.52
CA HIS A 19 35.31 -8.94 2.42
C HIS A 19 33.82 -9.28 2.14
N ALA A 20 33.02 -9.65 3.15
CA ALA A 20 31.58 -9.85 2.93
C ALA A 20 30.91 -8.49 2.67
N ASP A 21 30.01 -8.44 1.69
CA ASP A 21 29.20 -7.26 1.38
C ASP A 21 28.24 -6.99 2.55
N ASP A 22 28.22 -5.76 3.09
CA ASP A 22 27.40 -5.40 4.25
C ASP A 22 25.91 -5.68 3.96
N ALA A 23 25.46 -5.43 2.73
CA ALA A 23 24.10 -5.70 2.32
C ALA A 23 23.78 -7.20 2.33
N SER A 24 24.73 -8.06 1.95
CA SER A 24 24.54 -9.52 2.00
C SER A 24 24.31 -10.03 3.41
N VAL A 25 25.10 -9.54 4.37
CA VAL A 25 24.95 -9.90 5.80
C VAL A 25 23.61 -9.40 6.33
N LEU A 26 23.26 -8.16 6.05
CA LEU A 26 22.03 -7.53 6.55
C LEU A 26 20.75 -8.08 5.92
N TYR A 27 20.82 -8.64 4.71
CA TYR A 27 19.67 -9.27 4.02
C TYR A 27 19.47 -10.76 4.43
N THR A 28 20.39 -11.34 5.20
CA THR A 28 20.34 -12.77 5.57
C THR A 28 19.29 -13.03 6.65
N PRO A 29 18.32 -13.95 6.45
CA PRO A 29 17.40 -14.36 7.50
C PRO A 29 18.13 -15.00 8.68
N VAL A 30 17.66 -14.74 9.89
CA VAL A 30 18.28 -15.21 11.13
C VAL A 30 17.42 -16.29 11.76
N VAL A 31 17.96 -17.50 11.85
CA VAL A 31 17.31 -18.65 12.48
C VAL A 31 17.69 -18.72 13.95
N GLN A 32 16.69 -18.76 14.83
CA GLN A 32 16.88 -18.83 16.28
C GLN A 32 15.80 -19.69 16.95
N GLU A 33 15.99 -20.03 18.22
CA GLU A 33 14.91 -20.63 19.01
C GLU A 33 13.78 -19.62 19.23
N CYS A 34 12.54 -20.07 19.09
CA CYS A 34 11.39 -19.24 19.42
C CYS A 34 11.34 -18.93 20.92
N SER A 35 10.72 -17.79 21.27
CA SER A 35 10.42 -17.47 22.67
C SER A 35 9.38 -18.42 23.25
N ASP A 36 9.41 -18.60 24.57
CA ASP A 36 8.39 -19.36 25.29
C ASP A 36 6.99 -18.77 25.01
N ASN A 37 6.03 -19.63 24.63
CA ASN A 37 4.65 -19.27 24.24
C ASN A 37 4.52 -18.51 22.91
N PHE A 38 5.53 -18.56 22.04
CA PHE A 38 5.40 -18.06 20.68
C PHE A 38 4.21 -18.71 19.96
N THR A 39 3.39 -17.89 19.31
CA THR A 39 2.26 -18.31 18.49
C THR A 39 2.53 -17.92 17.05
N LEU A 40 2.55 -18.91 16.16
CA LEU A 40 2.80 -18.67 14.74
C LEU A 40 1.53 -18.23 14.00
N ILE A 41 0.37 -18.80 14.35
CA ILE A 41 -0.90 -18.54 13.65
C ILE A 41 -1.90 -17.88 14.58
N ARG A 42 -2.44 -16.75 14.15
CA ARG A 42 -3.66 -16.13 14.69
C ARG A 42 -4.82 -16.41 13.73
N ASN A 43 -5.79 -17.21 14.17
CA ASN A 43 -7.02 -17.41 13.41
C ASN A 43 -7.96 -16.21 13.56
N VAL A 44 -8.68 -15.91 12.48
CA VAL A 44 -9.72 -14.88 12.41
C VAL A 44 -11.04 -15.57 12.09
N ALA A 45 -12.14 -15.07 12.64
CA ALA A 45 -13.44 -15.59 12.23
C ALA A 45 -13.77 -15.16 10.79
N SER A 46 -14.27 -16.10 9.99
CA SER A 46 -14.75 -15.84 8.64
C SER A 46 -16.05 -15.01 8.63
N GLY A 47 -16.37 -14.40 7.48
CA GLY A 47 -17.58 -13.61 7.30
C GLY A 47 -17.49 -12.26 8.03
N THR A 48 -18.59 -11.80 8.64
CA THR A 48 -18.67 -10.46 9.25
C THR A 48 -18.11 -10.36 10.67
N SER A 49 -17.70 -11.47 11.28
CA SER A 49 -17.20 -11.51 12.68
C SER A 49 -15.68 -11.35 12.80
N GLN A 50 -15.05 -10.74 11.80
CA GLN A 50 -13.60 -10.52 11.73
C GLN A 50 -13.06 -9.79 12.98
N SER A 51 -11.78 -10.00 13.28
CA SER A 51 -11.10 -9.34 14.40
C SER A 51 -9.67 -8.96 14.02
N LEU A 52 -9.26 -7.75 14.42
CA LEU A 52 -7.89 -7.25 14.27
C LEU A 52 -6.94 -7.97 15.25
N SER A 53 -5.64 -7.94 14.97
CA SER A 53 -4.66 -8.29 15.99
C SER A 53 -4.76 -7.35 17.21
N PRO A 54 -4.37 -7.80 18.41
CA PRO A 54 -4.29 -6.93 19.58
C PRO A 54 -3.44 -5.67 19.34
N GLN A 55 -2.37 -5.78 18.55
CA GLN A 55 -1.44 -4.70 18.25
C GLN A 55 -2.05 -3.66 17.32
N GLU A 56 -2.71 -4.07 16.23
CA GLU A 56 -3.45 -3.15 15.34
C GLU A 56 -4.60 -2.49 16.10
N SER A 57 -5.37 -3.27 16.88
CA SER A 57 -6.46 -2.73 17.71
C SER A 57 -5.96 -1.68 18.72
N ALA A 58 -4.82 -1.92 19.37
CA ALA A 58 -4.23 -0.97 20.31
C ALA A 58 -3.74 0.30 19.61
N TYR A 59 -3.09 0.16 18.45
CA TYR A 59 -2.60 1.27 17.66
C TYR A 59 -3.75 2.18 17.21
N VAL A 60 -4.78 1.60 16.60
CA VAL A 60 -5.93 2.34 16.06
C VAL A 60 -6.71 3.01 17.18
N TYR A 61 -6.85 2.35 18.33
CA TYR A 61 -7.46 2.96 19.51
C TYR A 61 -6.66 4.17 20.03
N ALA A 62 -5.32 4.04 20.11
CA ALA A 62 -4.46 5.14 20.52
C ALA A 62 -4.53 6.32 19.54
N ARG A 63 -4.43 6.06 18.24
CA ARG A 63 -4.58 7.08 17.19
C ARG A 63 -5.94 7.79 17.28
N ARG A 64 -7.04 7.03 17.38
CA ARG A 64 -8.42 7.58 17.52
C ARG A 64 -8.58 8.48 18.74
N SER A 65 -7.91 8.18 19.86
CA SER A 65 -8.06 8.93 21.10
C SER A 65 -7.07 10.08 21.26
N GLN A 66 -5.88 9.99 20.67
CA GLN A 66 -4.77 10.93 20.90
C GLN A 66 -4.49 11.85 19.71
N VAL A 67 -4.71 11.39 18.48
CA VAL A 67 -4.28 12.10 17.25
C VAL A 67 -5.48 12.57 16.41
N LEU A 68 -6.45 11.69 16.14
CA LEU A 68 -7.54 12.03 15.23
C LEU A 68 -8.38 13.25 15.64
N PRO A 69 -8.67 13.52 16.94
CA PRO A 69 -9.45 14.71 17.31
C PRO A 69 -8.82 16.03 16.87
N SER A 70 -7.49 16.18 17.04
CA SER A 70 -6.78 17.39 16.59
C SER A 70 -6.62 17.41 15.07
N ALA A 71 -6.38 16.27 14.44
CA ALA A 71 -6.29 16.18 12.98
C ALA A 71 -7.60 16.58 12.28
N TRP A 72 -8.75 16.08 12.76
CA TRP A 72 -10.06 16.46 12.23
C TRP A 72 -10.40 17.93 12.49
N SER A 73 -10.08 18.46 13.67
CA SER A 73 -10.24 19.89 13.97
C SER A 73 -9.37 20.77 13.06
N ALA A 74 -8.14 20.35 12.75
CA ALA A 74 -7.25 21.07 11.85
C ALA A 74 -7.78 21.05 10.40
N TYR A 75 -8.24 19.89 9.92
CA TYR A 75 -8.89 19.77 8.61
C TYR A 75 -10.13 20.67 8.51
N LEU A 76 -11.02 20.63 9.51
CA LEU A 76 -12.19 21.50 9.57
C LEU A 76 -11.80 22.99 9.48
N SER A 77 -10.80 23.40 10.24
CA SER A 77 -10.31 24.79 10.21
C SER A 77 -9.82 25.21 8.83
N ASN A 78 -9.17 24.29 8.10
CA ASN A 78 -8.71 24.55 6.73
C ASN A 78 -9.90 24.70 5.77
N VAL A 79 -10.95 23.88 5.92
CA VAL A 79 -12.17 24.01 5.11
C VAL A 79 -12.88 25.32 5.41
N GLU A 80 -13.07 25.69 6.67
CA GLU A 80 -13.72 26.95 7.07
C GLU A 80 -12.93 28.19 6.60
N ALA A 81 -11.59 28.09 6.53
CA ALA A 81 -10.74 29.17 6.03
C ALA A 81 -10.95 29.47 4.52
N THR A 82 -11.57 28.58 3.76
CA THR A 82 -11.98 28.85 2.36
C THR A 82 -13.17 29.80 2.26
N GLY A 83 -13.88 30.07 3.37
CA GLY A 83 -15.04 30.94 3.42
C GLY A 83 -16.35 30.28 3.00
N LEU A 84 -16.37 28.95 2.85
CA LEU A 84 -17.56 28.15 2.53
C LEU A 84 -18.41 27.90 3.78
N ASP A 85 -19.72 27.98 3.64
CA ASP A 85 -20.68 27.77 4.74
C ASP A 85 -21.03 26.27 4.85
N LEU A 86 -20.54 25.62 5.91
CA LEU A 86 -20.77 24.19 6.16
C LEU A 86 -22.04 23.99 7.00
N PRO A 87 -22.83 22.94 6.73
CA PRO A 87 -23.92 22.56 7.64
C PRO A 87 -23.37 22.21 9.02
N ASP A 88 -24.10 22.58 10.08
CA ASP A 88 -23.69 22.36 11.49
C ASP A 88 -23.22 20.93 11.77
N TYR A 89 -23.87 19.92 11.17
CA TYR A 89 -23.51 18.51 11.39
C TYR A 89 -22.11 18.17 10.87
N VAL A 90 -21.62 18.84 9.82
CA VAL A 90 -20.27 18.62 9.28
C VAL A 90 -19.24 19.09 10.30
N SER A 91 -19.40 20.32 10.78
CA SER A 91 -18.53 20.89 11.83
C SER A 91 -18.63 20.08 13.13
N ASP A 92 -19.82 19.63 13.53
CA ASP A 92 -20.02 18.82 14.74
C ASP A 92 -19.35 17.44 14.68
N ILE A 93 -19.39 16.79 13.51
CA ILE A 93 -18.73 15.48 13.31
C ILE A 93 -17.21 15.65 13.33
N LEU A 94 -16.67 16.63 12.60
CA LEU A 94 -15.22 16.84 12.50
C LEU A 94 -14.61 17.42 13.77
N SER A 95 -15.33 18.27 14.50
CA SER A 95 -14.87 18.80 15.79
C SER A 95 -15.13 17.86 16.97
N ASN A 96 -15.80 16.73 16.74
CA ASN A 96 -16.13 15.71 17.74
C ASN A 96 -16.90 16.28 18.96
N THR A 97 -17.76 17.28 18.73
CA THR A 97 -18.55 17.98 19.77
C THR A 97 -19.84 17.24 20.12
N SER A 98 -20.47 16.61 19.12
CA SER A 98 -21.79 15.99 19.23
C SER A 98 -21.80 14.48 18.92
N TYR A 99 -20.73 13.96 18.30
CA TYR A 99 -20.58 12.56 17.93
C TYR A 99 -19.50 11.90 18.83
N ASN A 100 -19.66 10.63 19.21
CA ASN A 100 -18.70 9.96 20.11
C ASN A 100 -17.39 9.53 19.39
N SER A 101 -17.32 9.70 18.06
CA SER A 101 -16.18 9.37 17.22
C SER A 101 -16.29 10.13 15.89
N GLY A 102 -15.20 10.74 15.43
CA GLY A 102 -15.09 11.26 14.05
C GLY A 102 -15.10 10.14 13.00
N PRO A 103 -15.00 10.48 11.70
CA PRO A 103 -15.00 9.50 10.61
C PRO A 103 -13.80 8.56 10.66
N ASN A 104 -14.00 7.30 10.27
CA ASN A 104 -12.92 6.35 10.02
C ASN A 104 -12.50 6.41 8.54
N LEU A 105 -11.45 7.18 8.25
CA LEU A 105 -10.93 7.37 6.90
C LEU A 105 -9.86 6.32 6.55
N GLY A 106 -10.03 5.63 5.42
CA GLY A 106 -8.98 4.85 4.76
C GLY A 106 -8.52 5.54 3.47
N ILE A 107 -7.25 5.38 3.11
CA ILE A 107 -6.72 5.80 1.82
C ILE A 107 -6.14 4.57 1.11
N ALA A 108 -6.48 4.36 -0.16
CA ALA A 108 -5.96 3.28 -0.99
C ALA A 108 -5.20 3.88 -2.19
N THR A 109 -3.94 3.50 -2.38
CA THR A 109 -3.13 3.89 -3.53
C THR A 109 -2.88 2.71 -4.46
N SER A 110 -3.19 2.89 -5.74
CA SER A 110 -3.13 1.83 -6.73
C SER A 110 -1.72 1.37 -7.09
N GLY A 111 -1.66 0.29 -7.87
CA GLY A 111 -0.50 -0.13 -8.63
C GLY A 111 -0.28 0.62 -9.94
N GLY A 112 0.86 0.34 -10.59
CA GLY A 112 1.29 1.03 -11.81
C GLY A 112 2.74 1.54 -11.79
N GLY A 113 3.63 0.87 -11.06
CA GLY A 113 5.06 1.22 -11.01
C GLY A 113 5.34 2.65 -10.53
N TYR A 114 6.35 3.31 -11.09
CA TYR A 114 6.74 4.66 -10.68
C TYR A 114 5.62 5.68 -10.90
N ARG A 115 4.86 5.56 -11.99
CA ARG A 115 3.70 6.41 -12.25
C ARG A 115 2.74 6.42 -11.06
N ALA A 116 2.40 5.24 -10.54
CA ALA A 116 1.49 5.12 -9.41
C ALA A 116 2.10 5.64 -8.10
N ALA A 117 3.38 5.37 -7.84
CA ALA A 117 4.07 5.94 -6.68
C ALA A 117 4.05 7.48 -6.72
N ILE A 118 4.36 8.08 -7.87
CA ILE A 118 4.46 9.53 -8.05
C ILE A 118 3.06 10.18 -8.02
N PHE A 119 2.08 9.60 -8.72
CA PHE A 119 0.72 10.11 -8.71
C PHE A 119 0.11 10.03 -7.31
N GLY A 120 0.23 8.87 -6.65
CA GLY A 120 -0.16 8.69 -5.26
C GLY A 120 0.50 9.71 -4.34
N ALA A 121 1.80 9.97 -4.49
CA ALA A 121 2.51 10.98 -3.72
C ALA A 121 1.91 12.38 -3.93
N GLY A 122 1.70 12.80 -5.17
CA GLY A 122 1.10 14.12 -5.44
C GLY A 122 -0.31 14.28 -4.85
N VAL A 123 -1.13 13.22 -4.90
CA VAL A 123 -2.45 13.21 -4.24
C VAL A 123 -2.28 13.27 -2.71
N LEU A 124 -1.41 12.47 -2.11
CA LEU A 124 -1.14 12.55 -0.66
C LEU A 124 -0.61 13.93 -0.25
N SER A 125 0.15 14.61 -1.11
CA SER A 125 0.65 15.97 -0.89
C SER A 125 -0.49 16.99 -0.84
N ALA A 126 -1.55 16.79 -1.63
CA ALA A 126 -2.79 17.57 -1.58
C ALA A 126 -3.64 17.27 -0.34
N LEU A 127 -3.44 16.13 0.32
CA LEU A 127 -4.13 15.77 1.55
C LEU A 127 -3.30 16.12 2.81
N ASP A 128 -2.03 16.52 2.64
CA ASP A 128 -1.09 16.76 3.74
C ASP A 128 -1.31 18.15 4.36
N GLY A 129 -1.73 18.19 5.62
CA GLY A 129 -1.95 19.43 6.38
C GLY A 129 -0.66 20.22 6.69
N ARG A 130 0.51 19.67 6.37
CA ARG A 130 1.81 20.35 6.46
C ARG A 130 2.20 21.04 5.15
N ASN A 131 1.46 20.79 4.06
CA ASN A 131 1.63 21.48 2.80
C ASN A 131 0.75 22.74 2.76
N VAL A 132 1.37 23.92 2.69
CA VAL A 132 0.66 25.21 2.68
C VAL A 132 -0.30 25.35 1.50
N SER A 133 0.04 24.80 0.33
CA SER A 133 -0.84 24.81 -0.84
C SER A 133 -2.08 23.94 -0.61
N ALA A 134 -1.93 22.79 0.04
CA ALA A 134 -3.05 21.91 0.38
C ALA A 134 -3.97 22.53 1.44
N VAL A 135 -3.37 23.17 2.46
CA VAL A 135 -4.10 23.94 3.49
C VAL A 135 -4.91 25.06 2.85
N THR A 136 -4.30 25.81 1.92
CA THR A 136 -4.97 26.90 1.19
C THR A 136 -6.12 26.39 0.33
N ALA A 137 -5.96 25.20 -0.27
CA ALA A 137 -7.01 24.55 -1.05
C ALA A 137 -8.13 23.92 -0.19
N GLY A 138 -8.01 23.91 1.14
CA GLY A 138 -8.99 23.30 2.05
C GLY A 138 -9.00 21.77 2.04
N THR A 139 -8.00 21.12 1.42
CA THR A 139 -7.86 19.66 1.32
C THR A 139 -6.82 19.11 2.29
N GLY A 140 -5.89 19.95 2.74
CA GLY A 140 -4.84 19.58 3.69
C GLY A 140 -5.38 19.17 5.07
N GLY A 141 -4.83 18.11 5.64
CA GLY A 141 -5.17 17.57 6.97
C GLY A 141 -5.77 16.16 6.91
N LEU A 142 -6.27 15.74 5.73
CA LEU A 142 -6.85 14.43 5.53
C LEU A 142 -5.83 13.29 5.64
N LEU A 143 -4.56 13.51 5.26
CA LEU A 143 -3.50 12.53 5.49
C LEU A 143 -3.27 12.29 7.00
N GLN A 144 -3.25 13.36 7.79
CA GLN A 144 -3.13 13.26 9.26
C GLN A 144 -4.38 12.65 9.90
N ALA A 145 -5.55 12.80 9.28
CA ALA A 145 -6.81 12.24 9.75
C ALA A 145 -7.08 10.79 9.30
N ALA A 146 -6.32 10.27 8.34
CA ALA A 146 -6.48 8.90 7.85
C ALA A 146 -6.11 7.87 8.93
N THR A 147 -6.96 6.86 9.14
CA THR A 147 -6.67 5.76 10.06
C THR A 147 -5.76 4.72 9.39
N TYR A 148 -6.02 4.41 8.11
CA TYR A 148 -5.27 3.43 7.34
C TYR A 148 -4.78 4.01 6.01
N LEU A 149 -3.62 3.52 5.57
CA LEU A 149 -3.05 3.80 4.25
C LEU A 149 -2.63 2.47 3.61
N ALA A 150 -3.38 2.04 2.59
CA ALA A 150 -3.17 0.79 1.87
C ALA A 150 -2.52 1.06 0.50
N GLY A 151 -1.55 0.23 0.10
CA GLY A 151 -0.90 0.32 -1.21
C GLY A 151 -0.58 -1.05 -1.81
N LEU A 152 -0.57 -1.16 -3.13
CA LEU A 152 -0.05 -2.34 -3.84
C LEU A 152 0.85 -1.90 -5.00
N SER A 153 1.75 -2.78 -5.45
CA SER A 153 2.66 -2.49 -6.57
C SER A 153 3.40 -1.16 -6.36
N GLY A 154 3.38 -0.24 -7.32
CA GLY A 154 3.94 1.11 -7.17
C GLY A 154 3.44 1.88 -5.94
N GLY A 155 2.16 1.72 -5.57
CA GLY A 155 1.59 2.27 -4.34
C GLY A 155 2.24 1.71 -3.07
N SER A 156 2.64 0.43 -3.07
CA SER A 156 3.35 -0.18 -1.94
C SER A 156 4.73 0.46 -1.70
N TRP A 157 5.40 0.95 -2.75
CA TRP A 157 6.66 1.69 -2.64
C TRP A 157 6.44 3.01 -1.91
N LEU A 158 5.41 3.76 -2.29
CA LEU A 158 5.03 5.01 -1.64
C LEU A 158 4.71 4.82 -0.16
N VAL A 159 3.83 3.86 0.16
CA VAL A 159 3.43 3.59 1.56
C VAL A 159 4.64 3.17 2.40
N SER A 160 5.48 2.28 1.87
CA SER A 160 6.67 1.82 2.56
C SER A 160 7.71 2.93 2.76
N SER A 161 7.96 3.75 1.74
CA SER A 161 8.85 4.90 1.83
C SER A 161 8.37 5.93 2.87
N LEU A 162 7.07 6.24 2.87
CA LEU A 162 6.50 7.22 3.80
C LEU A 162 6.73 6.79 5.25
N VAL A 163 6.36 5.57 5.62
CA VAL A 163 6.47 5.12 7.01
C VAL A 163 7.93 4.90 7.40
N GLN A 164 8.73 4.27 6.53
CA GLN A 164 10.17 4.12 6.76
C GLN A 164 10.86 5.45 7.08
N ALA A 165 10.53 6.49 6.32
CA ALA A 165 11.22 7.77 6.41
C ALA A 165 10.77 8.62 7.61
N ASP A 166 9.97 8.05 8.53
CA ASP A 166 9.39 8.72 9.68
C ASP A 166 8.28 9.72 9.30
N ALA A 167 7.51 9.37 8.26
CA ALA A 167 6.36 10.10 7.73
C ALA A 167 6.59 11.61 7.50
N PRO A 168 7.65 12.05 6.79
CA PRO A 168 7.88 13.46 6.48
C PRO A 168 6.84 13.99 5.47
N ILE A 169 6.97 15.25 5.07
CA ILE A 169 6.17 15.79 3.95
C ILE A 169 6.52 15.08 2.64
N ILE A 170 5.57 14.98 1.73
CA ILE A 170 5.76 14.25 0.46
C ILE A 170 6.97 14.71 -0.37
N PRO A 171 7.29 16.01 -0.52
CA PRO A 171 8.50 16.42 -1.23
C PRO A 171 9.78 15.81 -0.66
N ALA A 172 9.87 15.62 0.66
CA ALA A 172 11.03 14.98 1.30
C ALA A 172 11.10 13.48 1.00
N ILE A 173 9.97 12.81 0.74
CA ILE A 173 9.94 11.43 0.24
C ILE A 173 10.46 11.37 -1.20
N ALA A 174 10.02 12.27 -2.06
CA ALA A 174 10.43 12.25 -3.47
C ALA A 174 11.91 12.65 -3.66
N PHE A 175 12.37 13.70 -2.96
CA PHE A 175 13.66 14.35 -3.23
C PHE A 175 14.70 14.20 -2.12
N GLY A 176 14.29 13.67 -0.95
CA GLY A 176 15.16 13.52 0.21
C GLY A 176 15.20 14.75 1.10
N VAL A 177 15.94 14.63 2.21
CA VAL A 177 16.11 15.69 3.21
C VAL A 177 17.56 16.16 3.18
N ASP A 178 17.77 17.43 2.88
CA ASP A 178 19.11 18.03 2.90
C ASP A 178 19.59 18.18 4.36
N ASN A 179 20.67 17.48 4.73
CA ASN A 179 21.33 17.60 6.04
C ASN A 179 22.06 18.95 6.24
N THR A 180 21.86 19.93 5.36
CA THR A 180 22.61 21.20 5.31
C THR A 180 21.97 22.33 6.11
N GLY A 181 20.77 22.12 6.67
CA GLY A 181 20.14 23.09 7.57
C GLY A 181 19.68 24.38 6.88
N ALA A 182 19.31 24.32 5.60
CA ALA A 182 18.66 25.43 4.91
C ALA A 182 17.16 25.46 5.25
N ASP A 183 16.83 26.32 6.23
CA ASP A 183 15.57 27.03 6.47
C ASP A 183 14.24 26.31 6.11
N ASP A 184 13.78 25.38 6.96
CA ASP A 184 12.42 25.29 7.56
C ASP A 184 12.15 23.95 8.30
N ALA A 185 13.11 23.02 8.35
CA ALA A 185 12.92 21.69 8.94
C ALA A 185 13.45 21.57 10.38
N ALA A 186 12.69 22.05 11.37
CA ALA A 186 13.08 21.96 12.78
C ALA A 186 12.88 20.56 13.43
N THR A 187 12.46 19.53 12.69
CA THR A 187 12.18 18.20 13.30
C THR A 187 12.31 16.98 12.36
N ILE A 188 13.05 17.06 11.25
CA ILE A 188 13.23 15.88 10.38
C ILE A 188 14.53 15.15 10.74
N THR A 189 14.37 13.91 11.19
CA THR A 189 15.43 12.98 11.59
C THR A 189 16.39 12.72 10.41
N ALA A 190 17.68 12.67 10.70
CA ALA A 190 18.75 12.59 9.70
C ALA A 190 18.54 11.51 8.62
N GLY A 191 18.67 11.89 7.34
CA GLY A 191 19.23 10.98 6.34
C GLY A 191 18.29 10.17 5.43
N TYR A 192 17.01 10.51 5.26
CA TYR A 192 16.25 9.99 4.11
C TYR A 192 16.70 10.64 2.80
N GLN A 193 17.07 9.82 1.82
CA GLN A 193 17.79 10.29 0.62
C GLN A 193 16.88 10.59 -0.56
N GLY A 194 15.58 10.34 -0.41
CA GLY A 194 14.61 10.51 -1.49
C GLY A 194 14.62 9.35 -2.47
N TRP A 195 13.76 9.46 -3.48
CA TRP A 195 13.70 8.49 -4.54
C TRP A 195 14.82 8.69 -5.55
N LEU A 196 15.41 7.58 -6.01
CA LEU A 196 16.41 7.59 -7.08
C LEU A 196 15.79 7.41 -8.47
N ALA A 197 14.71 8.15 -8.75
CA ALA A 197 13.90 8.01 -9.96
C ALA A 197 14.68 8.32 -11.25
N GLN A 198 15.78 9.07 -11.19
CA GLN A 198 16.64 9.42 -12.33
C GLN A 198 17.57 8.29 -12.78
N TYR A 199 17.55 7.15 -12.10
CA TYR A 199 18.35 5.97 -12.43
C TYR A 199 17.43 4.80 -12.79
N SER A 200 17.90 3.91 -13.67
CA SER A 200 17.16 2.67 -13.97
C SER A 200 17.44 1.61 -12.90
N PHE A 201 16.42 0.87 -12.47
CA PHE A 201 16.53 -0.17 -11.43
C PHE A 201 17.65 -1.19 -11.67
N LEU A 202 17.80 -1.66 -12.92
CA LEU A 202 18.79 -2.69 -13.30
C LEU A 202 19.95 -2.15 -14.15
N ASN A 203 19.86 -0.90 -14.63
CA ASN A 203 20.87 -0.27 -15.49
C ASN A 203 21.20 1.17 -15.05
N PRO A 204 21.62 1.41 -13.80
CA PRO A 204 21.79 2.77 -13.27
C PRO A 204 23.00 3.52 -13.86
N PHE A 205 23.87 2.86 -14.61
CA PHE A 205 25.04 3.47 -15.24
C PHE A 205 24.93 3.51 -16.77
N SER A 206 25.53 4.53 -17.38
CA SER A 206 25.76 4.58 -18.84
C SER A 206 26.75 3.51 -19.33
N SER A 207 27.55 2.94 -18.42
CA SER A 207 28.53 1.89 -18.74
C SER A 207 27.91 0.51 -18.58
N HIS A 208 27.80 -0.23 -19.70
CA HIS A 208 27.33 -1.62 -19.68
C HIS A 208 28.12 -2.51 -18.71
N LEU A 209 29.45 -2.38 -18.67
CA LEU A 209 30.29 -3.15 -17.74
C LEU A 209 30.00 -2.82 -16.27
N LYS A 210 29.64 -1.57 -15.93
CA LYS A 210 29.22 -1.23 -14.57
C LYS A 210 27.85 -1.81 -14.25
N ASN A 211 26.91 -1.82 -15.20
CA ASN A 211 25.59 -2.46 -15.02
C ASN A 211 25.71 -3.97 -14.81
N VAL A 212 26.58 -4.66 -15.56
CA VAL A 212 26.88 -6.08 -15.33
C VAL A 212 27.42 -6.30 -13.91
N LYS A 213 28.39 -5.49 -13.48
CA LYS A 213 28.93 -5.58 -12.10
C LYS A 213 27.88 -5.27 -11.02
N TYR A 214 27.00 -4.32 -11.29
CA TYR A 214 25.91 -3.95 -10.40
C TYR A 214 24.95 -5.11 -10.21
N VAL A 215 24.46 -5.70 -11.31
CA VAL A 215 23.62 -6.90 -11.25
C VAL A 215 24.37 -8.05 -10.56
N ASP A 216 25.65 -8.28 -10.86
CA ASP A 216 26.45 -9.29 -10.18
C ASP A 216 26.52 -9.06 -8.66
N GLN A 217 26.67 -7.81 -8.22
CA GLN A 217 26.59 -7.45 -6.80
C GLN A 217 25.20 -7.73 -6.21
N LEU A 218 24.10 -7.43 -6.92
CA LEU A 218 22.77 -7.78 -6.45
C LEU A 218 22.63 -9.28 -6.20
N PHE A 219 23.19 -10.13 -7.08
CA PHE A 219 23.25 -11.58 -6.87
C PHE A 219 24.14 -11.97 -5.68
N ASP A 220 25.30 -11.33 -5.53
CA ASP A 220 26.19 -11.57 -4.38
C ASP A 220 25.47 -11.31 -3.05
N GLU A 221 24.61 -10.29 -3.00
CA GLU A 221 23.79 -9.93 -1.82
C GLU A 221 22.81 -11.05 -1.43
N LEU A 222 22.37 -11.89 -2.38
CA LEU A 222 21.40 -12.99 -2.12
C LEU A 222 22.04 -14.24 -1.51
N ASN A 223 23.37 -14.36 -1.56
CA ASN A 223 24.08 -15.56 -1.13
C ASN A 223 23.85 -15.90 0.34
N GLY A 224 23.66 -14.89 1.19
CA GLY A 224 23.36 -15.09 2.61
C GLY A 224 22.02 -15.78 2.84
N LYS A 225 20.97 -15.33 2.13
CA LYS A 225 19.63 -15.96 2.18
C LYS A 225 19.68 -17.42 1.70
N ALA A 226 20.36 -17.69 0.59
CA ALA A 226 20.54 -19.04 0.08
C ALA A 226 21.34 -19.93 1.06
N ALA A 227 22.43 -19.42 1.64
CA ALA A 227 23.24 -20.15 2.62
C ALA A 227 22.48 -20.45 3.92
N ALA A 228 21.50 -19.62 4.28
CA ALA A 228 20.58 -19.85 5.39
C ALA A 228 19.48 -20.89 5.07
N GLY A 229 19.44 -21.42 3.84
CA GLY A 229 18.52 -22.48 3.42
C GLY A 229 17.17 -22.01 2.88
N PHE A 230 17.02 -20.70 2.62
CA PHE A 230 15.80 -20.14 2.06
C PHE A 230 15.87 -20.04 0.53
N PRO A 231 14.73 -20.14 -0.17
CA PRO A 231 14.68 -19.94 -1.61
C PRO A 231 15.10 -18.51 -1.98
N VAL A 232 15.72 -18.40 -3.14
CA VAL A 232 16.10 -17.14 -3.77
C VAL A 232 15.46 -17.13 -5.15
N THR A 233 14.59 -16.15 -5.38
CA THR A 233 13.83 -16.01 -6.63
C THR A 233 14.15 -14.68 -7.33
N PHE A 234 13.50 -14.43 -8.46
CA PHE A 234 13.60 -13.15 -9.15
C PHE A 234 13.10 -12.00 -8.26
N THR A 235 12.12 -12.23 -7.39
CA THR A 235 11.66 -11.24 -6.42
C THR A 235 12.76 -10.81 -5.46
N ASP A 236 13.69 -11.68 -5.08
CA ASP A 236 14.85 -11.29 -4.27
C ASP A 236 15.80 -10.36 -5.04
N LEU A 237 16.10 -10.68 -6.30
CA LEU A 237 16.90 -9.81 -7.16
C LEU A 237 16.21 -8.44 -7.36
N TRP A 238 14.90 -8.48 -7.61
CA TRP A 238 14.05 -7.31 -7.74
C TRP A 238 14.08 -6.46 -6.48
N ALA A 239 13.89 -7.08 -5.30
CA ALA A 239 13.93 -6.44 -3.99
C ALA A 239 15.23 -5.64 -3.77
N ARG A 240 16.38 -6.21 -4.11
CA ARG A 240 17.67 -5.52 -3.99
C ARG A 240 17.84 -4.36 -4.97
N ALA A 241 17.19 -4.43 -6.14
CA ALA A 241 17.17 -3.33 -7.09
C ALA A 241 16.24 -2.19 -6.63
N VAL A 242 15.00 -2.49 -6.25
CA VAL A 242 14.03 -1.47 -5.81
C VAL A 242 14.36 -0.87 -4.44
N SER A 243 15.02 -1.61 -3.55
CA SER A 243 15.44 -1.09 -2.23
C SER A 243 16.33 0.13 -2.36
N ARG A 244 17.17 0.19 -3.40
CA ARG A 244 18.08 1.30 -3.63
C ARG A 244 17.36 2.60 -3.96
N HIS A 245 16.13 2.49 -4.46
CA HIS A 245 15.33 3.63 -4.91
C HIS A 245 14.37 4.12 -3.83
N PHE A 246 13.80 3.21 -3.04
CA PHE A 246 12.71 3.55 -2.13
C PHE A 246 13.10 3.48 -0.66
N LEU A 247 14.25 2.85 -0.34
CA LEU A 247 14.76 2.75 1.01
C LEU A 247 16.09 3.44 1.24
N ASN A 248 16.32 3.78 2.51
CA ASN A 248 17.59 4.32 2.96
C ASN A 248 18.76 3.36 2.79
N GLY A 249 19.91 3.92 2.43
CA GLY A 249 21.17 3.18 2.35
C GLY A 249 21.88 3.26 0.99
N THR A 250 21.47 4.13 0.06
CA THR A 250 22.12 4.29 -1.26
C THR A 250 22.56 5.74 -1.50
N ALA A 251 23.57 6.19 -0.76
CA ALA A 251 23.94 7.61 -0.73
C ALA A 251 24.58 8.10 -2.03
N GLY A 252 24.16 9.28 -2.50
CA GLY A 252 24.78 9.98 -3.64
C GLY A 252 24.71 9.25 -4.97
N GLY A 253 23.78 8.29 -5.12
CA GLY A 253 23.72 7.43 -6.30
C GLY A 253 24.91 6.46 -6.40
N ASP A 254 25.54 6.10 -5.28
CA ASP A 254 26.55 5.04 -5.27
C ASP A 254 25.89 3.67 -5.20
N PHE A 255 25.57 3.09 -6.36
CA PHE A 255 24.92 1.78 -6.45
C PHE A 255 25.88 0.59 -6.23
N LEU A 256 27.20 0.82 -6.15
CA LEU A 256 28.23 -0.23 -6.16
C LEU A 256 29.05 -0.32 -4.86
N SER A 257 28.72 0.49 -3.85
CA SER A 257 29.45 0.49 -2.57
C SER A 257 29.10 -0.73 -1.73
N LYS A 258 30.06 -1.65 -1.57
CA LYS A 258 29.89 -2.85 -0.72
C LYS A 258 29.82 -2.57 0.80
N ASN A 259 30.09 -1.33 1.20
CA ASN A 259 30.04 -0.89 2.61
C ASN A 259 28.72 -0.13 2.92
N MET A 260 27.75 -0.19 2.00
CA MET A 260 26.43 0.41 2.17
C MET A 260 25.39 -0.71 2.25
N SER A 261 24.35 -0.51 3.06
CA SER A 261 23.29 -1.50 3.20
C SER A 261 22.36 -1.57 1.99
N HIS A 262 22.24 -0.49 1.22
CA HIS A 262 21.28 -0.40 0.11
C HIS A 262 19.86 -0.84 0.53
N GLY A 263 19.42 -0.44 1.72
CA GLY A 263 18.13 -0.85 2.30
C GLY A 263 18.08 -2.25 2.92
N ALA A 264 19.14 -3.05 2.85
CA ALA A 264 19.21 -4.34 3.54
C ALA A 264 19.17 -4.15 5.06
N GLY A 265 18.49 -5.06 5.76
CA GLY A 265 18.31 -5.03 7.22
C GLY A 265 17.23 -4.06 7.68
N ILE A 266 16.64 -3.26 6.77
CA ILE A 266 15.44 -2.50 7.07
C ILE A 266 14.24 -3.42 6.85
N THR A 267 13.71 -3.95 7.95
CA THR A 267 12.56 -4.87 7.93
C THR A 267 11.23 -4.10 7.99
N PHE A 268 10.15 -4.68 7.45
CA PHE A 268 8.83 -4.04 7.50
C PHE A 268 8.31 -3.95 8.93
N SER A 269 8.52 -4.99 9.75
CA SER A 269 8.22 -4.95 11.19
C SER A 269 8.99 -3.85 11.94
N SER A 270 10.19 -3.47 11.47
CA SER A 270 10.97 -2.40 12.10
C SER A 270 10.36 -1.01 11.96
N PHE A 271 9.39 -0.83 11.05
CA PHE A 271 8.66 0.42 10.91
C PHE A 271 7.86 0.78 12.17
N ALA A 272 7.57 -0.21 13.02
CA ALA A 272 7.00 0.01 14.35
C ALA A 272 7.85 0.94 15.25
N ARG A 273 9.14 1.08 14.96
CA ARG A 273 10.12 1.88 15.74
C ARG A 273 10.34 3.28 15.17
N GLN A 274 9.60 3.67 14.13
CA GLN A 274 9.65 5.03 13.60
C GLN A 274 8.88 5.95 14.55
N ALA A 275 9.40 7.14 14.81
CA ALA A 275 8.85 8.04 15.82
C ALA A 275 7.39 8.41 15.50
N ALA A 276 7.08 8.69 14.23
CA ALA A 276 5.74 8.96 13.74
C ALA A 276 4.78 7.78 13.91
N PHE A 277 5.28 6.54 13.92
CA PHE A 277 4.46 5.38 14.23
C PHE A 277 4.31 5.19 15.74
N GLU A 278 5.39 5.29 16.52
CA GLU A 278 5.33 5.21 17.99
C GLU A 278 4.43 6.28 18.63
N SER A 279 4.35 7.47 18.02
CA SER A 279 3.45 8.55 18.42
C SER A 279 2.06 8.47 17.80
N TYR A 280 1.76 7.41 17.04
CA TYR A 280 0.50 7.18 16.34
C TYR A 280 0.14 8.25 15.31
N GLU A 281 1.09 9.06 14.84
CA GLU A 281 0.91 10.18 13.91
C GLU A 281 0.80 9.72 12.44
N ALA A 282 1.47 8.62 12.07
CA ALA A 282 1.31 8.00 10.76
C ALA A 282 -0.04 7.25 10.64
N PRO A 283 -0.69 7.21 9.46
CA PRO A 283 -1.73 6.23 9.18
C PRO A 283 -1.16 4.81 9.28
N PHE A 284 -1.98 3.84 9.70
CA PHE A 284 -1.55 2.45 9.79
C PHE A 284 -1.30 1.88 8.38
N PRO A 285 -0.06 1.46 8.04
CA PRO A 285 0.29 1.05 6.69
C PRO A 285 -0.08 -0.41 6.42
N ILE A 286 -0.62 -0.63 5.23
CA ILE A 286 -0.97 -1.96 4.70
C ILE A 286 -0.43 -2.05 3.27
N ILE A 287 0.20 -3.17 2.92
CA ILE A 287 0.50 -3.48 1.52
C ILE A 287 -0.03 -4.86 1.12
N LEU A 288 -0.38 -5.04 -0.15
CA LEU A 288 -1.02 -6.27 -0.64
C LEU A 288 -0.16 -7.06 -1.62
N ALA A 289 -0.34 -8.37 -1.66
CA ALA A 289 0.13 -9.26 -2.71
C ALA A 289 -0.90 -10.36 -2.98
N ASP A 290 -0.85 -10.92 -4.18
CA ASP A 290 -1.74 -12.00 -4.57
C ASP A 290 -1.07 -13.36 -4.39
N LEU A 291 -1.87 -14.33 -3.93
CA LEU A 291 -1.45 -15.73 -3.91
C LEU A 291 -1.49 -16.32 -5.32
N LEU A 292 -0.32 -16.68 -5.84
CA LEU A 292 -0.18 -17.47 -7.06
C LEU A 292 -0.19 -18.96 -6.69
N SER A 293 -1.36 -19.58 -6.76
CA SER A 293 -1.56 -20.99 -6.39
C SER A 293 -1.89 -21.84 -7.61
N GLN A 294 -1.18 -22.97 -7.76
CA GLN A 294 -1.53 -24.02 -8.72
C GLN A 294 -2.86 -24.72 -8.40
N ASN A 295 -3.33 -24.60 -7.15
CA ASN A 295 -4.59 -25.14 -6.65
C ASN A 295 -5.76 -24.16 -6.82
N GLY A 296 -5.50 -22.95 -7.31
CA GLY A 296 -6.50 -21.91 -7.57
C GLY A 296 -7.49 -22.27 -8.67
N ASN A 297 -8.69 -21.69 -8.63
CA ASN A 297 -9.72 -21.91 -9.64
C ASN A 297 -9.50 -21.02 -10.86
N SER A 298 -8.74 -21.49 -11.84
CA SER A 298 -8.45 -20.73 -13.06
C SER A 298 -9.66 -20.29 -13.88
N SER A 299 -10.86 -20.86 -13.66
CA SER A 299 -12.09 -20.40 -14.33
C SER A 299 -12.59 -19.03 -13.86
N THR A 300 -12.08 -18.52 -12.73
CA THR A 300 -12.43 -17.19 -12.20
C THR A 300 -11.33 -16.16 -12.45
N ILE A 301 -10.39 -16.45 -13.35
CA ILE A 301 -9.44 -15.46 -13.86
C ILE A 301 -10.16 -14.58 -14.87
N LEU A 302 -10.14 -13.27 -14.63
CA LEU A 302 -10.68 -12.30 -15.58
C LEU A 302 -9.75 -12.16 -16.80
N ALA A 303 -10.33 -11.87 -17.96
CA ALA A 303 -9.54 -11.71 -19.19
C ALA A 303 -8.52 -10.57 -19.03
N GLY A 304 -7.25 -10.87 -19.29
CA GLY A 304 -6.14 -9.91 -19.14
C GLY A 304 -5.47 -9.90 -17.76
N ASN A 305 -5.96 -10.72 -16.82
CA ASN A 305 -5.37 -10.90 -15.49
C ASN A 305 -4.79 -12.31 -15.34
N TYR A 306 -4.07 -12.54 -14.24
CA TYR A 306 -3.29 -13.78 -14.02
C TYR A 306 -3.73 -14.54 -12.77
N ILE A 307 -4.35 -13.85 -11.81
CA ILE A 307 -4.77 -14.44 -10.54
C ILE A 307 -6.30 -14.62 -10.50
N PRO A 308 -6.80 -15.79 -10.05
CA PRO A 308 -8.23 -15.99 -9.83
C PRO A 308 -8.80 -15.05 -8.76
N LEU A 309 -9.99 -14.49 -9.00
CA LEU A 309 -10.72 -13.71 -7.98
C LEU A 309 -11.07 -14.49 -6.69
N THR A 310 -10.93 -15.81 -6.68
CA THR A 310 -11.15 -16.64 -5.49
C THR A 310 -9.87 -16.93 -4.71
N ASN A 311 -8.70 -16.55 -5.22
CA ASN A 311 -7.46 -16.73 -4.49
C ASN A 311 -7.38 -15.70 -3.34
N PRO A 312 -6.88 -16.10 -2.15
CA PRO A 312 -6.69 -15.16 -1.05
C PRO A 312 -5.78 -14.00 -1.43
N ILE A 313 -6.25 -12.78 -1.16
CA ILE A 313 -5.41 -11.58 -1.17
C ILE A 313 -4.65 -11.55 0.17
N PHE A 314 -3.33 -11.44 0.11
CA PHE A 314 -2.49 -11.32 1.29
C PHE A 314 -2.24 -9.87 1.63
N GLU A 315 -2.55 -9.50 2.86
CA GLU A 315 -2.14 -8.25 3.48
C GLU A 315 -0.84 -8.47 4.26
N PHE A 316 0.10 -7.53 4.10
CA PHE A 316 1.20 -7.29 5.01
C PHE A 316 0.94 -5.98 5.76
N ASN A 317 0.87 -6.06 7.08
CA ASN A 317 0.97 -4.88 7.93
C ASN A 317 2.16 -5.02 8.88
N ILE A 318 2.42 -3.98 9.68
CA ILE A 318 3.61 -3.91 10.54
C ILE A 318 3.66 -5.08 11.54
N TYR A 319 2.51 -5.62 11.94
CA TYR A 319 2.41 -6.64 12.98
C TYR A 319 2.21 -8.05 12.44
N GLU A 320 1.48 -8.21 11.33
CA GLU A 320 1.14 -9.52 10.78
C GLU A 320 0.94 -9.53 9.26
N MET A 321 1.09 -10.73 8.69
CA MET A 321 0.79 -11.08 7.30
C MET A 321 -0.28 -12.16 7.27
N GLY A 322 -1.25 -12.05 6.37
CA GLY A 322 -2.28 -13.07 6.22
C GLY A 322 -3.42 -12.59 5.35
N SER A 323 -4.57 -13.25 5.45
CA SER A 323 -5.75 -12.86 4.70
C SER A 323 -7.01 -12.95 5.56
N TYR A 324 -7.89 -11.96 5.37
CA TYR A 324 -9.25 -11.98 5.90
C TYR A 324 -10.21 -12.79 5.01
N ASP A 325 -9.77 -13.25 3.84
CA ASP A 325 -10.61 -14.05 2.96
C ASP A 325 -10.98 -15.38 3.64
N PRO A 326 -12.24 -15.84 3.52
CA PRO A 326 -12.70 -17.08 4.13
C PRO A 326 -11.86 -18.32 3.81
N GLY A 327 -11.17 -18.32 2.66
CA GLY A 327 -10.26 -19.40 2.26
C GLY A 327 -9.07 -19.57 3.21
N LEU A 328 -8.59 -18.51 3.85
CA LEU A 328 -7.47 -18.58 4.81
C LEU A 328 -7.88 -18.17 6.22
N SER A 329 -8.45 -16.96 6.38
CA SER A 329 -8.89 -16.39 7.66
C SER A 329 -7.86 -16.55 8.80
N ALA A 330 -6.59 -16.30 8.49
CA ALA A 330 -5.49 -16.52 9.41
C ALA A 330 -4.32 -15.58 9.08
N PHE A 331 -3.56 -15.26 10.13
CA PHE A 331 -2.42 -14.35 10.09
C PHE A 331 -1.22 -14.94 10.83
N THR A 332 -0.02 -14.55 10.42
CA THR A 332 1.26 -14.84 11.08
C THR A 332 1.99 -13.55 11.42
N PRO A 333 2.80 -13.48 12.49
CA PRO A 333 3.57 -12.26 12.79
C PRO A 333 4.54 -11.86 11.68
N THR A 334 4.54 -10.59 11.27
CA THR A 334 5.41 -10.05 10.21
C THR A 334 6.89 -10.17 10.55
N GLU A 335 7.27 -9.98 11.81
CA GLU A 335 8.67 -10.18 12.24
C GLU A 335 9.19 -11.61 11.98
N TYR A 336 8.29 -12.59 11.81
CA TYR A 336 8.61 -14.02 11.80
C TYR A 336 8.26 -14.75 10.49
N LEU A 337 8.10 -14.06 9.34
CA LEU A 337 7.63 -14.64 8.07
C LEU A 337 8.44 -15.81 7.49
N GLY A 338 9.67 -16.04 7.95
CA GLY A 338 10.44 -17.22 7.55
C GLY A 338 10.13 -18.49 8.36
N SER A 339 9.27 -18.40 9.38
CA SER A 339 9.03 -19.47 10.36
C SER A 339 7.90 -20.41 9.91
N THR A 340 8.08 -21.72 10.09
CA THR A 340 7.08 -22.75 9.74
C THR A 340 6.56 -23.53 10.95
N ASN A 341 7.11 -23.27 12.14
CA ASN A 341 6.70 -23.93 13.38
C ASN A 341 6.97 -23.03 14.60
N THR A 342 6.64 -23.53 15.79
CA THR A 342 6.73 -22.77 17.04
C THR A 342 8.00 -23.03 17.84
N THR A 343 8.97 -23.77 17.29
CA THR A 343 10.25 -24.10 17.96
C THR A 343 11.43 -23.35 17.36
N THR A 344 11.40 -23.14 16.05
CA THR A 344 12.44 -22.43 15.30
C THR A 344 11.82 -21.22 14.64
N CYS A 345 12.27 -20.04 15.06
CA CYS A 345 11.79 -18.75 14.61
C CYS A 345 12.82 -18.14 13.67
N VAL A 346 12.33 -17.47 12.64
CA VAL A 346 13.15 -16.82 11.63
C VAL A 346 12.81 -15.34 11.59
N THR A 347 13.76 -14.50 11.99
CA THR A 347 13.64 -13.04 11.89
C THR A 347 14.44 -12.52 10.70
N ASN A 348 14.27 -11.24 10.36
CA ASN A 348 14.98 -10.57 9.27
C ASN A 348 14.63 -11.13 7.86
N PHE A 349 13.67 -12.05 7.75
CA PHE A 349 13.10 -12.49 6.47
C PHE A 349 12.15 -11.43 5.89
N ASP A 350 11.51 -10.65 6.76
CA ASP A 350 10.56 -9.58 6.44
C ASP A 350 11.24 -8.29 5.99
N GLN A 351 12.30 -8.41 5.18
CA GLN A 351 12.96 -7.27 4.56
C GLN A 351 11.90 -6.38 3.92
N GLY A 352 11.83 -5.10 4.28
CA GLY A 352 10.83 -4.18 3.74
C GLY A 352 10.86 -4.19 2.22
N SER A 353 12.08 -4.25 1.67
CA SER A 353 12.31 -4.41 0.24
C SER A 353 11.75 -5.68 -0.39
N PHE A 354 11.82 -6.82 0.29
CA PHE A 354 11.26 -8.07 -0.22
C PHE A 354 9.72 -8.03 -0.23
N LEU A 355 9.12 -7.39 0.77
CA LEU A 355 7.66 -7.31 0.92
C LEU A 355 7.04 -6.39 -0.16
N PHE A 356 7.54 -5.16 -0.35
CA PHE A 356 7.03 -4.33 -1.44
C PHE A 356 7.52 -4.76 -2.83
N ALA A 357 8.62 -5.53 -2.93
CA ALA A 357 9.00 -6.19 -4.18
C ALA A 357 8.03 -7.31 -4.54
N THR A 358 7.58 -8.10 -3.56
CA THR A 358 6.52 -9.10 -3.75
C THR A 358 5.25 -8.42 -4.24
N SER A 359 4.84 -7.34 -3.56
CA SER A 359 3.69 -6.52 -3.96
C SER A 359 3.81 -5.87 -5.36
N SER A 360 5.01 -5.82 -5.95
CA SER A 360 5.29 -5.19 -7.25
C SER A 360 5.96 -6.13 -8.26
N ASN A 361 5.83 -7.44 -8.06
CA ASN A 361 6.46 -8.45 -8.90
C ASN A 361 5.50 -8.92 -9.99
N ILE A 362 5.47 -8.18 -11.11
CA ILE A 362 4.70 -8.52 -12.33
C ILE A 362 5.44 -9.46 -13.28
N TYR A 363 6.58 -10.02 -12.86
CA TYR A 363 7.46 -10.73 -13.78
C TYR A 363 7.01 -12.17 -14.07
N ASN A 364 6.04 -12.67 -13.30
CA ASN A 364 5.31 -13.91 -13.57
C ASN A 364 4.57 -13.86 -14.92
N GLU A 365 4.21 -12.68 -15.42
CA GLU A 365 3.60 -12.50 -16.74
C GLU A 365 4.45 -13.09 -17.88
N TYR A 366 5.78 -13.17 -17.70
CA TYR A 366 6.68 -13.77 -18.69
C TYR A 366 6.67 -15.31 -18.67
N ASN A 367 6.12 -15.93 -17.63
CA ASN A 367 6.10 -17.37 -17.43
C ASN A 367 5.05 -18.09 -18.26
N THR A 368 5.26 -18.05 -19.57
CA THR A 368 4.50 -18.82 -20.55
C THR A 368 5.32 -20.02 -21.02
N THR A 369 4.65 -21.02 -21.64
CA THR A 369 5.26 -22.32 -22.04
C THR A 369 6.61 -22.21 -22.77
N ASN A 370 6.89 -21.11 -23.48
CA ASN A 370 8.19 -20.86 -24.11
C ASN A 370 8.75 -19.45 -23.87
N GLY A 371 8.15 -18.66 -22.96
CA GLY A 371 8.42 -17.23 -22.84
C GLY A 371 9.53 -16.87 -21.86
N LEU A 372 9.57 -17.51 -20.69
CA LEU A 372 10.34 -17.02 -19.54
C LEU A 372 11.82 -16.82 -19.84
N LEU A 373 12.50 -17.84 -20.38
CA LEU A 373 13.93 -17.77 -20.70
C LEU A 373 14.26 -16.85 -21.89
N SER A 374 13.27 -16.51 -22.72
CA SER A 374 13.40 -15.60 -23.86
C SER A 374 13.01 -14.15 -23.53
N SER A 375 12.45 -13.93 -22.34
CA SER A 375 11.99 -12.63 -21.87
C SER A 375 13.17 -11.70 -21.49
N PRO A 376 12.91 -10.40 -21.23
CA PRO A 376 13.91 -9.48 -20.71
C PRO A 376 14.58 -9.94 -19.40
N ILE A 377 13.94 -10.82 -18.62
CA ILE A 377 14.50 -11.36 -17.38
C ILE A 377 15.15 -12.74 -17.52
N GLY A 378 15.11 -13.34 -18.72
CA GLY A 378 15.52 -14.74 -18.93
C GLY A 378 16.98 -15.04 -18.58
N THR A 379 17.89 -14.06 -18.71
CA THR A 379 19.30 -14.21 -18.30
C THR A 379 19.46 -14.23 -16.78
N TYR A 380 18.62 -13.47 -16.05
CA TYR A 380 18.58 -13.49 -14.60
C TYR A 380 17.99 -14.80 -14.09
N ILE A 381 16.94 -15.31 -14.73
CA ILE A 381 16.36 -16.63 -14.42
C ILE A 381 17.40 -17.74 -14.58
N GLN A 382 18.18 -17.75 -15.67
CA GLN A 382 19.26 -18.74 -15.86
C GLN A 382 20.31 -18.68 -14.75
N LYS A 383 20.63 -17.49 -14.25
CA LYS A 383 21.57 -17.34 -13.12
C LYS A 383 20.94 -17.78 -11.80
N LEU A 384 19.66 -17.50 -11.57
CA LEU A 384 18.94 -17.95 -10.37
C LEU A 384 18.82 -19.48 -10.30
N GLN A 385 18.68 -20.16 -11.44
CA GLN A 385 18.66 -21.62 -11.52
C GLN A 385 19.93 -22.29 -10.97
N THR A 386 21.04 -21.57 -10.77
CA THR A 386 22.23 -22.12 -10.14
C THR A 386 22.13 -22.23 -8.62
N TYR A 387 21.12 -21.59 -7.99
CA TYR A 387 20.92 -21.64 -6.54
C TYR A 387 20.13 -22.87 -6.08
N HIS A 388 19.28 -23.46 -6.93
CA HIS A 388 18.31 -24.48 -6.51
C HIS A 388 18.11 -25.58 -7.54
N GLU A 389 17.87 -26.81 -7.08
CA GLU A 389 17.40 -27.92 -7.91
C GLU A 389 15.86 -27.83 -8.10
N THR A 390 15.42 -26.86 -8.92
CA THR A 390 14.12 -26.77 -9.64
C THR A 390 12.81 -27.22 -8.95
N SER A 391 12.46 -26.73 -7.76
CA SER A 391 11.21 -27.14 -7.07
C SER A 391 10.19 -26.03 -6.79
N PHE A 392 10.46 -24.78 -7.17
CA PHE A 392 9.53 -23.65 -6.96
C PHE A 392 9.58 -22.65 -8.13
N GLU A 393 8.52 -21.85 -8.25
CA GLU A 393 8.36 -20.83 -9.29
C GLU A 393 9.37 -19.69 -9.07
N ILE A 394 10.32 -19.60 -9.98
CA ILE A 394 11.56 -18.82 -9.79
C ILE A 394 11.37 -17.32 -10.08
N ASP A 395 10.28 -16.98 -10.72
CA ASP A 395 9.83 -15.66 -11.16
C ASP A 395 8.82 -15.02 -10.19
N ALA A 396 8.41 -15.74 -9.15
CA ALA A 396 7.51 -15.28 -8.10
C ALA A 396 8.19 -15.23 -6.72
N ALA A 397 7.54 -14.63 -5.74
CA ALA A 397 8.07 -14.54 -4.38
C ALA A 397 7.79 -15.84 -3.62
N ALA A 398 8.80 -16.36 -2.89
CA ALA A 398 8.65 -17.61 -2.14
C ALA A 398 8.80 -17.37 -0.63
N TYR A 399 7.77 -17.74 0.13
CA TYR A 399 7.70 -17.61 1.59
C TYR A 399 7.53 -19.00 2.22
N PRO A 400 8.33 -19.42 3.21
CA PRO A 400 8.05 -20.63 3.97
C PRO A 400 6.61 -20.58 4.51
N ASN A 401 5.79 -21.59 4.26
CA ASN A 401 4.36 -21.52 4.55
C ASN A 401 4.09 -21.65 6.07
N PRO A 402 3.66 -20.58 6.77
CA PRO A 402 3.31 -20.64 8.18
C PRO A 402 1.91 -21.25 8.39
N PHE A 403 1.11 -21.38 7.32
CA PHE A 403 -0.26 -21.88 7.32
C PHE A 403 -0.37 -23.34 6.89
N TYR A 404 0.75 -24.07 6.89
CA TYR A 404 0.76 -25.50 6.61
C TYR A 404 -0.20 -26.24 7.55
N GLY A 405 -1.15 -26.97 6.98
CA GLY A 405 -2.20 -27.69 7.70
C GLY A 405 -3.39 -26.84 8.19
N VAL A 406 -3.45 -25.54 7.87
CA VAL A 406 -4.65 -24.72 8.09
C VAL A 406 -5.77 -25.24 7.19
N GLN A 407 -6.87 -25.66 7.80
CA GLN A 407 -8.02 -26.18 7.06
C GLN A 407 -8.61 -25.10 6.15
N SER A 408 -9.28 -25.51 5.07
CA SER A 408 -9.85 -24.66 3.99
C SER A 408 -8.87 -23.83 3.16
N PHE A 409 -7.61 -23.68 3.57
CA PHE A 409 -6.61 -22.97 2.79
C PHE A 409 -6.17 -23.78 1.57
N ILE A 410 -6.21 -23.14 0.40
CA ILE A 410 -5.97 -23.80 -0.89
C ILE A 410 -4.55 -24.34 -1.03
N ASP A 411 -3.57 -23.75 -0.33
CA ASP A 411 -2.18 -24.20 -0.29
C ASP A 411 -1.80 -24.75 1.11
N SER A 412 -2.76 -25.38 1.79
CA SER A 412 -2.53 -25.97 3.12
C SER A 412 -1.50 -27.10 3.16
N ASP A 413 -1.21 -27.74 2.03
CA ASP A 413 -0.23 -28.81 1.88
C ASP A 413 1.06 -28.39 1.16
N GLU A 414 1.17 -27.13 0.75
CA GLU A 414 2.37 -26.57 0.12
C GLU A 414 3.38 -26.10 1.19
N THR A 415 4.66 -26.38 0.98
CA THR A 415 5.72 -25.97 1.92
C THR A 415 6.11 -24.50 1.78
N TYR A 416 5.78 -23.88 0.66
CA TYR A 416 6.00 -22.47 0.37
C TYR A 416 4.73 -21.84 -0.18
N LEU A 417 4.49 -20.59 0.19
CA LEU A 417 3.55 -19.72 -0.50
C LEU A 417 4.28 -19.04 -1.65
N THR A 418 3.63 -19.03 -2.81
CA THR A 418 4.08 -18.29 -3.98
C THR A 418 3.22 -17.05 -4.14
N MET A 419 3.84 -15.86 -4.15
CA MET A 419 3.11 -14.59 -4.24
C MET A 419 3.64 -13.68 -5.35
N VAL A 420 2.76 -12.87 -5.91
CA VAL A 420 3.03 -11.93 -7.00
C VAL A 420 2.45 -10.55 -6.69
N ASP A 421 2.57 -9.61 -7.64
CA ASP A 421 1.99 -8.27 -7.53
C ASP A 421 0.51 -8.33 -7.11
N GLY A 422 0.12 -7.46 -6.18
CA GLY A 422 -1.23 -7.48 -5.60
C GLY A 422 -2.34 -6.96 -6.50
N GLY A 423 -2.02 -6.53 -7.73
CA GLY A 423 -3.02 -6.13 -8.73
C GLY A 423 -3.23 -7.16 -9.84
N GLU A 424 -2.64 -8.35 -9.75
CA GLU A 424 -2.65 -9.36 -10.82
C GLU A 424 -3.98 -10.13 -10.91
N ASP A 425 -4.89 -9.96 -9.94
CA ASP A 425 -6.29 -10.39 -10.01
C ASP A 425 -7.22 -9.33 -10.66
N GLY A 426 -6.69 -8.14 -10.93
CA GLY A 426 -7.39 -6.99 -11.51
C GLY A 426 -7.83 -5.94 -10.47
N GLU A 427 -7.70 -6.20 -9.17
CA GLU A 427 -7.94 -5.23 -8.10
C GLU A 427 -6.73 -4.31 -7.89
N VAL A 428 -6.38 -3.52 -8.92
CA VAL A 428 -5.20 -2.64 -8.91
C VAL A 428 -5.27 -1.53 -7.84
N ILE A 429 -6.43 -1.29 -7.21
CA ILE A 429 -6.61 -0.45 -6.02
C ILE A 429 -6.86 -1.35 -4.80
N PRO A 430 -6.09 -1.22 -3.70
CA PRO A 430 -6.17 -2.12 -2.54
C PRO A 430 -7.41 -1.85 -1.65
N PHE A 431 -8.62 -2.17 -2.15
CA PHE A 431 -9.87 -1.97 -1.41
C PHE A 431 -10.07 -3.00 -0.31
N GLN A 432 -9.82 -4.30 -0.58
CA GLN A 432 -10.07 -5.42 0.33
C GLN A 432 -9.69 -5.15 1.81
N PRO A 433 -8.48 -4.66 2.14
CA PRO A 433 -8.13 -4.38 3.54
C PRO A 433 -9.04 -3.33 4.17
N LEU A 434 -9.52 -2.35 3.41
CA LEU A 434 -10.41 -1.29 3.90
C LEU A 434 -11.89 -1.73 3.95
N LEU A 435 -12.23 -2.91 3.43
CA LEU A 435 -13.58 -3.50 3.53
C LEU A 435 -13.74 -4.46 4.72
N VAL A 436 -12.65 -4.74 5.44
CA VAL A 436 -12.64 -5.58 6.64
C VAL A 436 -13.55 -4.96 7.71
N LYS A 437 -14.57 -5.70 8.14
CA LYS A 437 -15.62 -5.19 9.05
C LYS A 437 -15.07 -4.76 10.40
N ALA A 438 -14.00 -5.39 10.87
CA ALA A 438 -13.34 -5.02 12.12
C ALA A 438 -12.62 -3.65 12.06
N ARG A 439 -12.34 -3.11 10.86
CA ARG A 439 -11.72 -1.79 10.70
C ARG A 439 -12.74 -0.65 10.71
N ASP A 440 -14.02 -0.96 10.45
CA ASP A 440 -15.15 -0.03 10.57
C ASP A 440 -14.93 1.25 9.74
N ILE A 441 -14.50 1.10 8.48
CA ILE A 441 -14.19 2.21 7.58
C ILE A 441 -15.47 2.89 7.10
N ASP A 442 -15.52 4.21 7.25
CA ASP A 442 -16.61 5.06 6.81
C ASP A 442 -16.43 5.50 5.35
N VAL A 443 -15.23 5.93 5.04
CA VAL A 443 -14.92 6.58 3.77
C VAL A 443 -13.55 6.13 3.31
N ILE A 444 -13.44 5.86 2.00
CA ILE A 444 -12.20 5.49 1.34
C ILE A 444 -11.87 6.56 0.31
N ILE A 445 -10.69 7.17 0.40
CA ILE A 445 -10.11 7.91 -0.73
C ILE A 445 -9.34 6.88 -1.57
N ALA A 446 -9.87 6.59 -2.76
CA ALA A 446 -9.28 5.66 -3.71
C ALA A 446 -8.50 6.44 -4.77
N ILE A 447 -7.19 6.21 -4.83
CA ILE A 447 -6.27 6.86 -5.74
C ILE A 447 -5.93 5.88 -6.86
N ASP A 448 -6.41 6.17 -8.07
CA ASP A 448 -6.21 5.30 -9.24
C ASP A 448 -5.22 5.91 -10.23
N ALA A 449 -4.05 5.29 -10.32
CA ALA A 449 -3.00 5.58 -11.28
C ALA A 449 -2.71 4.40 -12.22
N SER A 450 -3.67 3.48 -12.35
CA SER A 450 -3.60 2.37 -13.30
C SER A 450 -3.42 2.90 -14.73
N GLY A 451 -2.74 2.10 -15.55
CA GLY A 451 -2.51 2.40 -16.97
C GLY A 451 -3.47 1.64 -17.88
N SER A 452 -4.67 1.28 -17.39
CA SER A 452 -5.60 0.33 -18.01
C SER A 452 -6.41 0.91 -19.17
N GLY A 453 -6.48 2.24 -19.29
CA GLY A 453 -7.24 2.96 -20.31
C GLY A 453 -6.43 3.50 -21.48
N ALA A 454 -7.11 4.30 -22.31
CA ALA A 454 -6.49 4.93 -23.47
C ALA A 454 -5.34 5.86 -23.06
N ASN A 455 -4.23 5.84 -23.80
CA ASN A 455 -3.04 6.65 -23.55
C ASN A 455 -2.42 6.48 -22.15
N ASN A 456 -2.58 5.30 -21.51
CA ASN A 456 -2.13 4.97 -20.16
C ASN A 456 -2.78 5.79 -19.02
N TYR A 457 -3.99 6.28 -19.22
CA TYR A 457 -4.82 6.82 -18.14
C TYR A 457 -5.66 5.71 -17.50
N ALA A 458 -6.09 5.92 -16.26
CA ALA A 458 -6.98 5.01 -15.55
C ALA A 458 -8.38 5.01 -16.19
N ASN A 459 -8.99 3.82 -16.35
CA ASN A 459 -10.36 3.66 -16.86
C ASN A 459 -11.37 3.23 -15.77
N GLY A 460 -10.90 2.98 -14.53
CA GLY A 460 -11.71 2.55 -13.39
C GLY A 460 -12.09 1.07 -13.37
N ASP A 461 -11.44 0.23 -14.17
CA ASP A 461 -11.64 -1.22 -14.19
C ASP A 461 -11.48 -1.87 -12.82
N SER A 462 -10.52 -1.43 -12.01
CA SER A 462 -10.33 -1.94 -10.65
C SER A 462 -11.58 -1.82 -9.76
N LEU A 463 -12.41 -0.79 -9.94
CA LEU A 463 -13.70 -0.65 -9.24
C LEU A 463 -14.67 -1.78 -9.64
N VAL A 464 -14.73 -2.08 -10.95
CA VAL A 464 -15.59 -3.12 -11.52
C VAL A 464 -15.15 -4.50 -11.05
N VAL A 465 -13.83 -4.75 -11.03
CA VAL A 465 -13.26 -6.00 -10.54
C VAL A 465 -13.56 -6.19 -9.06
N THR A 466 -13.36 -5.16 -8.24
CA THR A 466 -13.67 -5.18 -6.80
C THR A 466 -15.16 -5.49 -6.56
N GLN A 467 -16.06 -4.80 -7.30
CA GLN A 467 -17.50 -5.07 -7.23
C GLN A 467 -17.82 -6.53 -7.57
N THR A 468 -17.25 -7.04 -8.67
CA THR A 468 -17.46 -8.42 -9.12
C THR A 468 -16.97 -9.43 -8.09
N ARG A 469 -15.77 -9.22 -7.54
CA ARG A 469 -15.21 -10.09 -6.50
C ARG A 469 -16.13 -10.15 -5.29
N VAL A 470 -16.54 -8.98 -4.79
CA VAL A 470 -17.40 -8.89 -3.60
C VAL A 470 -18.77 -9.49 -3.87
N SER A 471 -19.42 -9.18 -5.00
CA SER A 471 -20.76 -9.69 -5.30
C SER A 471 -20.80 -11.19 -5.54
N ASP A 472 -19.82 -11.73 -6.25
CA ASP A 472 -19.90 -13.09 -6.78
C ASP A 472 -19.28 -14.12 -5.83
N TYR A 473 -18.32 -13.72 -5.00
CA TYR A 473 -17.55 -14.65 -4.17
C TYR A 473 -17.53 -14.33 -2.68
N TYR A 474 -17.72 -13.07 -2.27
CA TYR A 474 -17.48 -12.64 -0.88
C TYR A 474 -18.55 -11.74 -0.28
N SER A 475 -19.80 -11.84 -0.74
CA SER A 475 -20.92 -10.99 -0.29
C SER A 475 -21.23 -11.13 1.20
N ASP A 476 -20.92 -12.28 1.80
CA ASP A 476 -21.11 -12.56 3.23
C ASP A 476 -19.93 -12.09 4.10
N THR A 477 -18.85 -11.58 3.48
CA THR A 477 -17.61 -11.15 4.15
C THR A 477 -17.37 -9.65 4.00
N TYR A 478 -17.50 -9.14 2.79
CA TYR A 478 -17.22 -7.74 2.45
C TYR A 478 -18.46 -7.04 1.92
N ALA A 479 -18.46 -5.70 1.99
CA ALA A 479 -19.46 -4.90 1.29
C ALA A 479 -18.75 -3.76 0.56
N PHE A 480 -19.08 -3.56 -0.70
CA PHE A 480 -18.52 -2.54 -1.58
C PHE A 480 -19.66 -1.74 -2.20
N PRO A 481 -19.53 -0.41 -2.37
CA PRO A 481 -20.58 0.38 -2.99
C PRO A 481 -20.84 -0.03 -4.44
N PRO A 482 -22.07 0.19 -4.95
CA PRO A 482 -22.35 0.01 -6.36
C PRO A 482 -21.51 1.00 -7.19
N VAL A 483 -20.99 0.50 -8.31
CA VAL A 483 -20.25 1.22 -9.35
C VAL A 483 -20.77 0.77 -10.73
N PRO A 484 -20.51 1.51 -11.82
CA PRO A 484 -20.89 1.06 -13.15
C PRO A 484 -20.40 -0.35 -13.47
N THR A 485 -21.17 -1.09 -14.25
CA THR A 485 -20.89 -2.51 -14.51
C THR A 485 -19.72 -2.77 -15.45
N SER A 486 -19.13 -1.73 -16.05
CA SER A 486 -17.95 -1.85 -16.91
C SER A 486 -17.13 -0.55 -16.96
N ALA A 487 -15.83 -0.69 -17.20
CA ALA A 487 -14.91 0.44 -17.37
C ALA A 487 -15.33 1.35 -18.55
N ASP A 488 -15.92 0.78 -19.61
CA ASP A 488 -16.44 1.55 -20.75
C ASP A 488 -17.53 2.53 -20.33
N ILE A 489 -18.41 2.14 -19.39
CA ILE A 489 -19.45 3.05 -18.85
C ILE A 489 -18.80 4.12 -17.97
N ILE A 490 -17.86 3.75 -17.10
CA ILE A 490 -17.12 4.69 -16.24
C ILE A 490 -16.45 5.79 -17.09
N VAL A 491 -15.79 5.40 -18.19
CA VAL A 491 -15.14 6.33 -19.12
C VAL A 491 -16.17 7.15 -19.89
N ALA A 492 -17.24 6.55 -20.41
CA ALA A 492 -18.27 7.26 -21.16
C ALA A 492 -18.98 8.35 -20.33
N GLU A 493 -19.11 8.14 -19.03
CA GLU A 493 -19.69 9.08 -18.08
C GLU A 493 -18.66 10.08 -17.49
N ASN A 494 -17.41 10.03 -17.97
CA ASN A 494 -16.29 10.86 -17.52
C ASN A 494 -16.00 10.75 -16.01
N LEU A 495 -16.22 9.59 -15.40
CA LEU A 495 -16.06 9.41 -13.95
C LEU A 495 -14.58 9.33 -13.52
N THR A 496 -13.65 9.09 -14.45
CA THR A 496 -12.21 9.07 -14.18
C THR A 496 -11.53 10.44 -14.32
N THR A 497 -12.17 11.43 -14.98
CA THR A 497 -11.57 12.75 -15.24
C THR A 497 -11.95 13.82 -14.21
N ARG A 498 -12.62 13.39 -13.14
CA ARG A 498 -13.05 14.20 -12.00
C ARG A 498 -13.09 13.35 -10.74
N PRO A 499 -13.02 13.95 -9.54
CA PRO A 499 -13.40 13.24 -8.33
C PRO A 499 -14.84 12.74 -8.46
N THR A 500 -15.07 11.48 -8.11
CA THR A 500 -16.40 10.85 -8.19
C THR A 500 -16.71 10.17 -6.86
N PHE A 501 -17.94 10.31 -6.36
CA PHE A 501 -18.38 9.62 -5.16
C PHE A 501 -19.22 8.39 -5.53
N PHE A 502 -18.85 7.23 -5.01
CA PHE A 502 -19.60 5.99 -5.18
C PHE A 502 -20.28 5.55 -3.89
N GLY A 503 -21.48 5.00 -4.07
CA GLY A 503 -22.30 4.46 -2.99
C GLY A 503 -22.97 5.49 -2.12
N CYS A 504 -23.20 6.72 -2.55
CA CYS A 504 -23.76 7.76 -1.68
C CYS A 504 -25.01 7.31 -0.94
N ASP A 505 -25.90 6.57 -1.59
CA ASP A 505 -27.17 6.12 -1.02
C ASP A 505 -27.14 4.66 -0.55
N SER A 506 -25.96 4.04 -0.46
CA SER A 506 -25.79 2.71 0.13
C SER A 506 -26.03 2.72 1.64
N ASP A 507 -26.27 1.52 2.19
CA ASP A 507 -26.38 1.30 3.62
C ASP A 507 -25.14 1.77 4.40
N VAL A 508 -25.34 2.08 5.68
CA VAL A 508 -24.30 2.62 6.58
C VAL A 508 -23.08 1.71 6.73
N ASP A 509 -23.25 0.40 6.57
CA ASP A 509 -22.19 -0.61 6.70
C ASP A 509 -21.35 -0.77 5.41
N VAL A 510 -21.64 0.06 4.38
CA VAL A 510 -20.92 0.14 3.10
C VAL A 510 -20.15 1.47 3.04
N PRO A 511 -18.81 1.44 2.93
CA PRO A 511 -18.03 2.68 2.89
C PRO A 511 -18.39 3.53 1.66
N LEU A 512 -18.36 4.85 1.83
CA LEU A 512 -18.41 5.77 0.71
C LEU A 512 -17.01 5.81 0.04
N VAL A 513 -16.95 5.70 -1.28
CA VAL A 513 -15.67 5.79 -2.01
C VAL A 513 -15.57 7.15 -2.69
N ILE A 514 -14.52 7.89 -2.36
CA ILE A 514 -14.07 9.10 -3.04
C ILE A 514 -12.98 8.70 -4.02
N TYR A 515 -13.33 8.62 -5.30
CA TYR A 515 -12.45 8.14 -6.35
C TYR A 515 -11.73 9.30 -7.03
N ILE A 516 -10.40 9.30 -6.97
CA ILE A 516 -9.51 10.28 -7.59
C ILE A 516 -8.60 9.53 -8.55
N ALA A 517 -8.77 9.76 -9.85
CA ALA A 517 -8.05 9.02 -10.87
C ALA A 517 -7.13 9.90 -11.71
N ASN A 518 -6.01 9.31 -12.14
CA ASN A 518 -5.22 9.76 -13.27
C ASN A 518 -5.96 9.40 -14.56
N GLY A 519 -7.16 9.96 -14.77
CA GLY A 519 -8.09 9.52 -15.81
C GLY A 519 -8.06 10.34 -17.10
N GLY A 520 -7.26 11.41 -17.16
CA GLY A 520 -7.18 12.25 -18.36
C GLY A 520 -6.09 13.33 -18.31
N PRO A 521 -5.90 14.06 -19.43
CA PRO A 521 -4.92 15.13 -19.50
C PRO A 521 -5.29 16.32 -18.61
N PRO A 522 -4.31 17.18 -18.26
CA PRO A 522 -4.57 18.41 -17.50
C PRO A 522 -5.65 19.27 -18.15
N ARG A 523 -6.59 19.79 -17.33
CA ARG A 523 -7.71 20.61 -17.82
C ARG A 523 -7.28 21.95 -18.41
N ASP A 524 -6.13 22.46 -17.98
CA ASP A 524 -5.55 23.71 -18.47
C ASP A 524 -4.88 23.57 -19.85
N GLY A 525 -4.84 22.36 -20.42
CA GLY A 525 -4.21 22.07 -21.71
C GLY A 525 -2.68 22.01 -21.65
N SER A 526 -2.08 21.98 -20.46
CA SER A 526 -0.65 21.74 -20.31
C SER A 526 -0.25 20.33 -20.78
N THR A 527 1.04 20.16 -21.12
CA THR A 527 1.55 18.87 -21.59
C THR A 527 1.37 17.80 -20.51
N PRO A 528 0.71 16.66 -20.81
CA PRO A 528 0.59 15.57 -19.85
C PRO A 528 1.95 15.00 -19.43
N ALA A 529 2.14 14.80 -18.13
CA ALA A 529 3.33 14.16 -17.57
C ALA A 529 3.00 12.85 -16.83
N THR A 530 1.75 12.67 -16.39
CA THR A 530 1.34 11.55 -15.54
C THR A 530 0.95 10.27 -16.30
N ASN A 531 0.94 10.26 -17.64
CA ASN A 531 0.44 9.14 -18.46
C ASN A 531 1.56 8.25 -19.03
N THR A 532 2.65 8.10 -18.27
CA THR A 532 3.75 7.21 -18.62
C THR A 532 3.35 5.74 -18.53
N THR A 533 4.13 4.84 -19.14
CA THR A 533 3.84 3.39 -19.10
C THR A 533 4.25 2.79 -17.77
N THR A 534 3.64 1.66 -17.38
CA THR A 534 3.99 0.96 -16.12
C THR A 534 5.46 0.48 -16.10
N GLY A 535 6.05 0.22 -17.28
CA GLY A 535 7.44 -0.17 -17.42
C GLY A 535 8.45 0.99 -17.35
N ASP A 536 8.00 2.24 -17.47
CA ASP A 536 8.88 3.41 -17.39
C ASP A 536 9.40 3.59 -15.97
N ASN A 537 10.72 3.49 -15.82
CA ASN A 537 11.41 3.49 -14.53
C ASN A 537 12.56 4.50 -14.41
N VAL A 538 12.60 5.48 -15.31
CA VAL A 538 13.56 6.59 -15.26
C VAL A 538 12.81 7.90 -15.48
N TYR A 539 12.94 8.81 -14.53
CA TYR A 539 12.36 10.14 -14.54
C TYR A 539 13.41 11.14 -14.09
N SER A 540 13.65 12.17 -14.90
CA SER A 540 14.43 13.32 -14.48
C SER A 540 13.75 14.04 -13.31
N THR A 541 14.51 14.84 -12.57
CA THR A 541 13.95 15.65 -11.47
C THR A 541 12.83 16.57 -11.96
N ASP A 542 12.96 17.17 -13.14
CA ASP A 542 11.93 18.06 -13.71
C ASP A 542 10.65 17.29 -14.08
N GLU A 543 10.77 16.08 -14.63
CA GLU A 543 9.62 15.20 -14.90
C GLU A 543 8.93 14.80 -13.58
N LEU A 544 9.70 14.42 -12.57
CA LEU A 544 9.17 14.05 -11.25
C LEU A 544 8.41 15.22 -10.60
N VAL A 545 8.97 16.44 -10.61
CA VAL A 545 8.28 17.66 -10.14
C VAL A 545 6.99 17.89 -10.92
N THR A 546 7.04 17.84 -12.25
CA THR A 546 5.88 18.08 -13.11
C THR A 546 4.75 17.08 -12.83
N MET A 547 5.10 15.80 -12.66
CA MET A 547 4.12 14.76 -12.32
C MET A 547 3.50 14.98 -10.94
N LEU A 548 4.31 15.36 -9.93
CA LEU A 548 3.80 15.68 -8.59
C LEU A 548 2.84 16.87 -8.62
N ASP A 549 3.18 17.94 -9.35
CA ASP A 549 2.35 19.15 -9.47
C ASP A 549 1.02 18.87 -10.21
N GLN A 550 1.06 18.11 -11.31
CA GLN A 550 -0.16 17.71 -12.01
C GLN A 550 -1.05 16.84 -11.14
N SER A 551 -0.46 15.90 -10.39
CA SER A 551 -1.20 15.01 -9.49
C SER A 551 -1.83 15.78 -8.32
N PHE A 552 -1.10 16.75 -7.74
CA PHE A 552 -1.64 17.68 -6.74
C PHE A 552 -2.84 18.46 -7.30
N THR A 553 -2.73 18.93 -8.55
CA THR A 553 -3.82 19.65 -9.22
C THR A 553 -5.04 18.76 -9.40
N VAL A 554 -4.87 17.51 -9.85
CA VAL A 554 -5.97 16.54 -10.00
C VAL A 554 -6.74 16.34 -8.68
N ALA A 555 -6.04 16.30 -7.55
CA ALA A 555 -6.65 16.13 -6.22
C ALA A 555 -7.34 17.39 -5.67
N THR A 556 -7.00 18.58 -6.18
CA THR A 556 -7.49 19.87 -5.66
C THR A 556 -8.44 20.61 -6.59
N GLN A 557 -8.51 20.23 -7.87
CA GLN A 557 -9.32 20.93 -8.87
C GLN A 557 -10.84 20.67 -8.78
N GLY A 558 -11.29 19.62 -8.11
CA GLY A 558 -12.72 19.27 -8.01
C GLY A 558 -13.41 19.03 -9.37
N TYR A 559 -14.71 19.26 -9.42
CA TYR A 559 -15.58 19.17 -10.60
C TYR A 559 -16.50 20.40 -10.68
N PRO A 560 -16.08 21.47 -11.37
CA PRO A 560 -16.82 22.72 -11.38
C PRO A 560 -18.16 22.57 -12.09
N ALA A 561 -19.17 23.29 -11.59
CA ALA A 561 -20.50 23.31 -12.21
C ALA A 561 -20.50 24.00 -13.58
N ASP A 562 -19.58 24.95 -13.78
CA ASP A 562 -19.30 25.56 -15.08
C ASP A 562 -18.14 24.81 -15.74
N ALA A 563 -18.37 24.28 -16.95
CA ALA A 563 -17.38 23.52 -17.69
C ALA A 563 -16.23 24.37 -18.24
N ASP A 564 -16.39 25.71 -18.26
CA ASP A 564 -15.33 26.64 -18.65
C ASP A 564 -14.35 26.93 -17.50
N GLU A 565 -14.70 26.58 -16.26
CA GLU A 565 -13.84 26.75 -15.09
C GLU A 565 -12.89 25.55 -14.91
N LEU A 566 -11.67 25.82 -14.47
CA LEU A 566 -10.66 24.78 -14.25
C LEU A 566 -10.76 24.16 -12.85
N VAL A 567 -11.23 24.94 -11.88
CA VAL A 567 -11.25 24.61 -10.45
C VAL A 567 -12.66 24.80 -9.89
N ASP A 568 -13.14 23.82 -9.13
CA ASP A 568 -14.35 23.95 -8.33
C ASP A 568 -14.05 24.61 -6.99
N LEU A 569 -14.54 25.84 -6.80
CA LEU A 569 -14.38 26.57 -5.55
C LEU A 569 -15.15 25.95 -4.38
N ASP A 570 -16.14 25.08 -4.66
CA ASP A 570 -16.90 24.36 -3.62
C ASP A 570 -16.20 23.06 -3.19
N TRP A 571 -15.09 22.65 -3.86
CA TRP A 571 -14.50 21.32 -3.70
C TRP A 571 -14.12 21.01 -2.25
N ALA A 572 -13.53 21.96 -1.53
CA ALA A 572 -13.14 21.77 -0.13
C ALA A 572 -14.34 21.38 0.76
N ALA A 573 -15.48 22.05 0.58
CA ALA A 573 -16.71 21.72 1.29
C ALA A 573 -17.31 20.39 0.81
N CYS A 574 -17.32 20.14 -0.51
CA CYS A 574 -17.84 18.87 -1.04
C CYS A 574 -17.05 17.65 -0.56
N LEU A 575 -15.73 17.78 -0.48
CA LEU A 575 -14.86 16.77 0.10
C LEU A 575 -15.19 16.56 1.58
N ALA A 576 -15.31 17.64 2.37
CA ALA A 576 -15.68 17.53 3.78
C ALA A 576 -17.05 16.87 3.98
N CYS A 577 -18.04 17.21 3.14
CA CYS A 577 -19.36 16.58 3.14
C CYS A 577 -19.29 15.07 2.88
N ALA A 578 -18.47 14.63 1.92
CA ALA A 578 -18.29 13.21 1.63
C ALA A 578 -17.58 12.47 2.77
N ILE A 579 -16.57 13.09 3.37
CA ILE A 579 -15.81 12.54 4.50
C ILE A 579 -16.71 12.25 5.71
N VAL A 580 -17.69 13.12 5.99
CA VAL A 580 -18.56 12.95 7.17
C VAL A 580 -19.85 12.17 6.91
N ASP A 581 -20.22 11.90 5.65
CA ASP A 581 -21.57 11.42 5.32
C ASP A 581 -21.90 10.05 5.94
N ARG A 582 -20.91 9.16 6.04
CA ARG A 582 -21.08 7.86 6.68
C ARG A 582 -21.10 7.93 8.21
N ALA A 583 -20.26 8.77 8.79
CA ALA A 583 -20.34 9.08 10.22
C ALA A 583 -21.70 9.71 10.60
N ARG A 584 -22.24 10.58 9.74
CA ARG A 584 -23.60 11.14 9.86
C ARG A 584 -24.64 10.02 9.89
N ALA A 585 -24.62 9.11 8.92
CA ALA A 585 -25.55 7.98 8.86
C ALA A 585 -25.40 7.00 10.05
N ARG A 586 -24.17 6.75 10.53
CA ARG A 586 -23.90 5.89 11.70
C ARG A 586 -24.47 6.46 12.99
N GLY A 587 -24.23 7.74 13.27
CA GLY A 587 -24.75 8.38 14.48
C GLY A 587 -26.27 8.27 14.60
N GLU A 588 -26.99 8.30 13.47
CA GLU A 588 -28.44 8.10 13.41
C GLU A 588 -28.86 6.70 13.86
N VAL A 589 -28.16 5.66 13.39
CA VAL A 589 -28.43 4.25 13.72
C VAL A 589 -28.17 3.99 15.20
N GLU A 590 -27.08 4.53 15.75
CA GLU A 590 -26.73 4.38 17.15
C GLU A 590 -27.72 5.10 18.09
N GLU A 591 -28.10 6.34 17.76
CA GLU A 591 -29.08 7.09 18.57
C GLU A 591 -30.47 6.44 18.51
N SER A 592 -30.88 5.93 17.35
CA SER A 592 -32.14 5.19 17.19
C SER A 592 -32.17 3.92 18.03
N ARG A 593 -31.07 3.14 18.03
CA ARG A 593 -30.92 1.95 18.90
C ARG A 593 -30.96 2.30 20.38
N ARG A 594 -30.35 3.43 20.78
CA ARG A 594 -30.25 3.85 22.19
C ARG A 594 -31.55 4.45 22.74
N SER A 595 -32.24 5.26 21.94
CA SER A 595 -33.40 6.04 22.39
C SER A 595 -34.74 5.32 22.19
N GLY A 596 -34.80 4.29 21.34
CA GLY A 596 -36.05 3.62 20.97
C GLY A 596 -37.04 4.51 20.21
N LEU A 597 -36.62 5.72 19.82
CA LEU A 597 -37.39 6.71 19.07
C LEU A 597 -36.72 6.89 17.71
N ILE A 598 -37.51 6.88 16.63
CA ILE A 598 -37.02 7.30 15.30
C ILE A 598 -36.88 8.83 15.38
N ARG A 599 -35.67 9.33 15.65
CA ARG A 599 -35.38 10.76 15.46
C ARG A 599 -35.33 11.07 13.96
N ARG A 600 -35.74 12.29 13.61
CA ARG A 600 -35.63 12.79 12.22
C ARG A 600 -34.16 12.79 11.82
N THR A 601 -33.92 12.16 10.67
CA THR A 601 -32.71 12.13 9.86
C THR A 601 -32.00 13.48 9.85
N THR A 602 -30.70 13.51 10.14
CA THR A 602 -29.88 14.66 9.76
C THR A 602 -29.66 14.52 8.27
N GLN A 603 -30.64 14.96 7.48
CA GLN A 603 -30.54 14.88 6.02
C GLN A 603 -29.36 15.73 5.53
N ARG A 604 -28.73 15.30 4.43
CA ARG A 604 -27.84 16.16 3.67
C ARG A 604 -28.56 17.50 3.44
N SER A 605 -27.89 18.59 3.75
CA SER A 605 -28.47 19.93 3.66
C SER A 605 -27.39 20.94 3.30
N GLY A 606 -27.81 22.16 2.94
CA GLY A 606 -26.89 23.21 2.49
C GLY A 606 -26.02 22.75 1.31
N ILE A 607 -24.75 23.16 1.33
CA ILE A 607 -23.77 22.82 0.28
C ILE A 607 -23.61 21.30 0.11
N CYS A 608 -23.75 20.50 1.16
CA CYS A 608 -23.62 19.05 1.06
C CYS A 608 -24.68 18.42 0.16
N SER A 609 -25.93 18.93 0.13
CA SER A 609 -26.94 18.41 -0.81
C SER A 609 -26.48 18.63 -2.26
N THR A 610 -26.04 19.84 -2.57
CA THR A 610 -25.56 20.21 -3.91
C THR A 610 -24.30 19.45 -4.31
N CYS A 611 -23.40 19.21 -3.37
CA CYS A 611 -22.19 18.42 -3.61
C CYS A 611 -22.55 16.98 -3.99
N PHE A 612 -23.47 16.35 -3.28
CA PHE A 612 -23.90 15.00 -3.62
C PHE A 612 -24.65 14.95 -4.96
N ASP A 613 -25.45 15.96 -5.30
CA ASP A 613 -26.07 16.05 -6.64
C ASP A 613 -25.03 16.17 -7.77
N ARG A 614 -23.84 16.73 -7.49
CA ARG A 614 -22.78 17.00 -8.48
C ARG A 614 -21.76 15.88 -8.61
N TYR A 615 -21.33 15.30 -7.48
CA TYR A 615 -20.22 14.35 -7.42
C TYR A 615 -20.66 12.90 -7.30
N CYS A 616 -21.90 12.65 -6.85
CA CYS A 616 -22.38 11.29 -6.69
C CYS A 616 -22.66 10.65 -8.05
N TRP A 617 -22.15 9.44 -8.23
CA TRP A 617 -22.63 8.58 -9.29
C TRP A 617 -23.95 7.91 -8.85
N SER A 618 -24.94 7.91 -9.74
CA SER A 618 -26.25 7.27 -9.55
C SER A 618 -26.52 6.27 -10.67
N ASP A 619 -26.98 5.07 -10.30
CA ASP A 619 -27.40 3.99 -11.21
C ASP A 619 -28.66 4.33 -12.05
#